data_AF-A0A7R9Q695-F1
#
_entry.id   AF-A0A7R9Q695-F1
#
_cell.length_a   1.000
_cell.length_b   1.000
_cell.length_c   1.000
_cell.angle_alpha   90.00
_cell.angle_beta   90.00
_cell.angle_gamma   90.00
#
_symmetry.space_group_name_H-M   'P 1'
#
loop_
_entity.id
_entity.type
_entity.pdbx_description
1 polymer ?
#
loop_
_entity_poly.entity_id
_entity_poly.type
_entity_poly.pdbx_seq_one_letter_code
_entity_poly.pdbx_strand_id
1 'polypeptide(L)'
;MNMSRVSSDCQHVLSALKSSSKGRLTYDRHWKDERRTQEIINEVKTNTSAITISPKCVSNESINKSKSCPKYKVIESSTKHTIIDEKCNESDVNESSHHNPTHRSHEVMNGLDLVVYEKQRQESVCEELNKKMKSLEIEFTKCNQEFDEEYRLIRQKYALDAIKRINGFEDDYKALKDSISYNEMHLEDNSLTSCCKMKEIESKHQLLVEEQQRKQLHFRQKQVLIIKNEMHLIVKSVEHLSNNWESLIKSDQYFHTLKHDLNQMNGWLQSLDILLTKQDLTDFDINSAQNLKSEVINIKERLVADIERLKQSTANERQMSGTATEEQPLFVETTHCSVSSGITSNQSNSMSDCVDNKAFKDYLNLQKFSNDFENSFQSFVSETKFKQKRNDLQLFVKTTINTISCESVEHIRDKLNRLTQLLSEKNVEYGAKQMKCCANDGSLNFCISLTSKMFVSVCTKQKDIALTMAPIVVLLWQRFPTFGKIFMA
;
A
#
# COMPACT_ATOMS: atom_id res chain seq x y z
N MET A 1 13.24 6.31 63.44
CA MET A 1 12.49 5.50 62.45
C MET A 1 11.75 6.46 61.53
N ASN A 2 12.34 6.77 60.38
CA ASN A 2 11.87 7.80 59.45
C ASN A 2 11.03 7.16 58.34
N MET A 3 9.72 7.42 58.35
CA MET A 3 8.89 7.36 57.15
C MET A 3 8.35 8.75 56.86
N SER A 4 9.09 9.50 56.05
CA SER A 4 8.60 10.74 55.45
C SER A 4 9.50 11.10 54.28
N ARG A 5 9.09 10.68 53.07
CA ARG A 5 9.36 11.29 51.75
C ARG A 5 8.75 10.40 50.67
N VAL A 6 7.43 10.48 50.53
CA VAL A 6 6.79 10.12 49.25
C VAL A 6 7.01 11.33 48.34
N SER A 7 7.62 11.10 47.18
CA SER A 7 7.95 12.13 46.20
C SER A 7 6.71 12.93 45.78
N SER A 8 6.84 14.26 45.74
CA SER A 8 5.82 15.22 45.29
C SER A 8 5.22 14.86 43.92
N ASP A 9 6.00 14.22 43.06
CA ASP A 9 5.59 13.85 41.71
C ASP A 9 4.57 12.70 41.69
N CYS A 10 4.60 11.81 42.69
CA CYS A 10 3.64 10.71 42.78
C CYS A 10 2.23 11.20 43.17
N GLN A 11 2.13 12.30 43.94
CA GLN A 11 0.83 12.87 44.30
C GLN A 11 0.15 13.52 43.09
N HIS A 12 0.92 14.18 42.22
CA HIS A 12 0.39 14.74 40.98
C HIS A 12 -0.10 13.67 40.01
N VAL A 13 0.65 12.57 39.83
CA VAL A 13 0.22 11.45 38.98
C VAL A 13 -1.05 10.77 39.53
N LEU A 14 -1.14 10.57 40.85
CA LEU A 14 -2.33 10.00 41.48
C LEU A 14 -3.54 10.92 41.38
N SER A 15 -3.36 12.23 41.51
CA SER A 15 -4.44 13.21 41.33
C SER A 15 -4.93 13.27 39.88
N ALA A 16 -4.01 13.19 38.91
CA ALA A 16 -4.33 13.15 37.48
C ALA A 16 -5.08 11.87 37.10
N LEU A 17 -4.63 10.71 37.61
CA LEU A 17 -5.31 9.42 37.40
C LEU A 17 -6.72 9.42 37.98
N LYS A 18 -6.92 9.93 39.20
CA LYS A 18 -8.25 10.09 39.82
C LYS A 18 -9.18 11.02 39.03
N SER A 19 -8.64 12.06 38.40
CA SER A 19 -9.44 13.00 37.59
C SER A 19 -9.84 12.47 36.21
N SER A 20 -9.14 11.45 35.71
CA SER A 20 -9.37 10.85 34.38
C SER A 20 -10.68 10.05 34.30
N SER A 21 -11.22 9.89 33.10
CA SER A 21 -12.43 9.08 32.84
C SER A 21 -12.32 7.64 33.35
N LYS A 22 -11.10 7.09 33.44
CA LYS A 22 -10.84 5.75 33.98
C LYS A 22 -10.69 5.73 35.51
N GLY A 23 -10.32 6.84 36.13
CA GLY A 23 -10.19 6.96 37.60
C GLY A 23 -11.49 7.32 38.31
N ARG A 24 -12.51 7.77 37.57
CA ARG A 24 -13.87 8.03 38.09
C ARG A 24 -14.77 6.79 38.10
N LEU A 25 -14.28 5.64 37.64
CA LEU A 25 -15.01 4.38 37.70
C LEU A 25 -15.08 3.91 39.16
N THR A 26 -16.22 4.14 39.80
CA THR A 26 -16.54 3.53 41.09
C THR A 26 -16.89 2.07 40.85
N TYR A 27 -15.95 1.18 41.17
CA TYR A 27 -16.22 -0.25 41.19
C TYR A 27 -17.06 -0.54 42.44
N ASP A 28 -18.34 -0.81 42.23
CA ASP A 28 -19.16 -1.43 43.26
C ASP A 28 -18.52 -2.80 43.60
N ARG A 29 -18.07 -2.97 44.84
CA ARG A 29 -17.48 -4.23 45.32
C ARG A 29 -18.51 -5.15 45.98
N HIS A 30 -19.74 -4.68 46.19
CA HIS A 30 -20.80 -5.36 46.93
C HIS A 30 -21.95 -5.86 46.04
N TRP A 31 -21.88 -5.65 44.73
CA TRP A 31 -22.90 -6.13 43.78
C TRP A 31 -23.20 -7.64 43.83
N LYS A 32 -22.25 -8.47 44.30
CA LYS A 32 -22.47 -9.90 44.56
C LYS A 32 -23.35 -10.18 45.79
N ASP A 33 -23.24 -9.35 46.82
CA ASP A 33 -23.95 -9.53 48.08
C ASP A 33 -25.40 -9.00 47.98
N GLU A 34 -25.65 -8.05 47.07
CA GLU A 34 -26.97 -7.44 46.85
C GLU A 34 -27.89 -8.19 45.87
N ARG A 35 -27.50 -9.39 45.39
CA ARG A 35 -28.23 -10.16 44.36
C ARG A 35 -28.53 -9.40 43.05
N ARG A 36 -27.76 -8.35 42.73
CA ARG A 36 -27.94 -7.52 41.52
C ARG A 36 -27.28 -8.10 40.26
N THR A 37 -26.80 -9.34 40.31
CA THR A 37 -26.12 -10.04 39.22
C THR A 37 -26.94 -10.09 37.93
N GLN A 38 -28.25 -10.34 38.01
CA GLN A 38 -29.12 -10.41 36.83
C GLN A 38 -29.35 -9.04 36.17
N GLU A 39 -29.45 -7.99 36.98
CA GLU A 39 -29.66 -6.62 36.52
C GLU A 39 -28.43 -6.13 35.73
N ILE A 40 -27.22 -6.35 36.27
CA ILE A 40 -25.95 -5.99 35.62
C ILE A 40 -25.71 -6.82 34.35
N ILE A 41 -26.03 -8.12 34.35
CA ILE A 41 -25.91 -8.96 33.15
C ILE A 41 -26.85 -8.47 32.03
N ASN A 42 -28.07 -8.05 32.39
CA ASN A 42 -29.02 -7.54 31.42
C ASN A 42 -28.59 -6.16 30.88
N GLU A 43 -28.02 -5.30 31.73
CA GLU A 43 -27.50 -3.98 31.35
C GLU A 43 -26.27 -4.07 30.43
N VAL A 44 -25.40 -5.07 30.65
CA VAL A 44 -24.29 -5.38 29.74
C VAL A 44 -24.82 -5.94 28.42
N LYS A 45 -25.82 -6.83 28.43
CA LYS A 45 -26.43 -7.37 27.21
C LYS A 45 -27.05 -6.27 26.35
N THR A 46 -27.78 -5.34 26.94
CA THR A 46 -28.40 -4.21 26.22
C THR A 46 -27.36 -3.24 25.66
N ASN A 47 -26.23 -3.04 26.34
CA ASN A 47 -25.16 -2.16 25.85
C ASN A 47 -24.24 -2.83 24.81
N THR A 48 -24.13 -4.17 24.81
CA THR A 48 -23.38 -4.89 23.75
C THR A 48 -24.09 -4.88 22.40
N SER A 49 -25.42 -4.73 22.36
CA SER A 49 -26.18 -4.58 21.12
C SER A 49 -25.96 -3.23 20.42
N ALA A 50 -25.37 -2.24 21.09
CA ALA A 50 -25.01 -0.94 20.53
C ALA A 50 -23.57 -0.89 19.95
N ILE A 51 -22.81 -1.99 20.05
CA ILE A 51 -21.45 -2.07 19.49
C ILE A 51 -21.55 -2.64 18.07
N THR A 52 -21.87 -1.77 17.11
CA THR A 52 -21.82 -2.09 15.69
C THR A 52 -20.37 -2.17 15.23
N ILE A 53 -19.77 -3.37 15.26
CA ILE A 53 -18.51 -3.63 14.56
C ILE A 53 -18.85 -3.78 13.08
N SER A 54 -18.63 -2.70 12.32
CA SER A 54 -18.82 -2.69 10.87
C SER A 54 -17.72 -3.51 10.18
N PRO A 55 -18.03 -4.58 9.42
CA PRO A 55 -17.04 -5.27 8.62
C PRO A 55 -16.96 -4.56 7.26
N LYS A 56 -15.87 -3.84 6.98
CA LYS A 56 -15.52 -3.44 5.62
C LYS A 56 -14.21 -4.11 5.22
N CYS A 57 -14.23 -4.67 4.01
CA CYS A 57 -13.12 -5.17 3.20
C CYS A 57 -12.69 -6.63 3.44
N VAL A 58 -13.34 -7.55 2.72
CA VAL A 58 -12.71 -8.77 2.21
C VAL A 58 -12.61 -8.60 0.70
N SER A 59 -11.40 -8.40 0.20
CA SER A 59 -11.09 -8.46 -1.22
C SER A 59 -10.78 -9.90 -1.63
N ASN A 60 -11.45 -10.32 -2.71
CA ASN A 60 -11.25 -11.59 -3.40
C ASN A 60 -9.83 -11.73 -3.93
N GLU A 61 -9.15 -12.82 -3.58
CA GLU A 61 -8.12 -13.41 -4.43
C GLU A 61 -8.31 -14.93 -4.52
N SER A 62 -8.24 -15.37 -5.77
CA SER A 62 -8.53 -16.67 -6.34
C SER A 62 -7.54 -17.78 -5.96
N ILE A 63 -8.06 -18.97 -5.63
CA ILE A 63 -7.31 -20.23 -5.71
C ILE A 63 -8.12 -21.26 -6.50
N ASN A 64 -7.67 -21.52 -7.72
CA ASN A 64 -7.92 -22.74 -8.47
C ASN A 64 -7.08 -23.88 -7.85
N LYS A 65 -7.72 -24.95 -7.36
CA LYS A 65 -7.35 -26.35 -7.68
C LYS A 65 -8.22 -27.39 -6.95
N SER A 66 -8.72 -28.30 -7.79
CA SER A 66 -8.89 -29.75 -7.60
C SER A 66 -9.95 -30.33 -6.66
N LYS A 67 -10.90 -31.00 -7.35
CA LYS A 67 -11.32 -32.40 -7.21
C LYS A 67 -12.32 -32.79 -6.12
N SER A 68 -13.37 -33.45 -6.65
CA SER A 68 -14.04 -34.64 -6.11
C SER A 68 -15.20 -34.40 -5.14
N CYS A 69 -16.39 -34.32 -5.72
CA CYS A 69 -17.68 -34.51 -5.05
C CYS A 69 -17.75 -35.84 -4.29
N PRO A 70 -18.37 -35.85 -3.10
CA PRO A 70 -19.26 -36.93 -2.70
C PRO A 70 -20.70 -36.44 -2.73
N LYS A 71 -21.55 -37.22 -3.40
CA LYS A 71 -23.01 -37.09 -3.42
C LYS A 71 -23.53 -37.17 -1.98
N TYR A 72 -24.16 -36.11 -1.48
CA TYR A 72 -25.03 -36.22 -0.31
C TYR A 72 -26.47 -36.44 -0.77
N LYS A 73 -26.97 -37.62 -0.39
CA LYS A 73 -28.37 -38.03 -0.48
C LYS A 73 -29.22 -37.11 0.38
N VAL A 74 -30.33 -36.67 -0.21
CA VAL A 74 -31.53 -36.19 0.48
C VAL A 74 -31.97 -37.26 1.47
N ILE A 75 -31.97 -36.93 2.77
CA ILE A 75 -32.62 -37.71 3.82
C ILE A 75 -33.99 -37.07 4.04
N GLU A 76 -35.00 -37.59 3.36
CA GLU A 76 -36.39 -37.47 3.80
C GLU A 76 -36.61 -38.47 4.95
N SER A 77 -36.97 -37.94 6.11
CA SER A 77 -37.55 -38.70 7.23
C SER A 77 -39.02 -38.26 7.31
N SER A 78 -39.97 -39.13 6.95
CA SER A 78 -40.48 -40.28 7.70
C SER A 78 -41.75 -39.90 8.47
N THR A 79 -42.90 -40.39 8.01
CA THR A 79 -43.81 -41.14 8.89
C THR A 79 -44.58 -42.19 8.07
N LYS A 80 -44.23 -43.46 8.25
CA LYS A 80 -44.98 -44.62 7.77
C LYS A 80 -46.04 -44.99 8.82
N HIS A 81 -47.30 -45.14 8.39
CA HIS A 81 -48.30 -45.88 9.14
C HIS A 81 -48.02 -47.37 8.99
N THR A 82 -47.75 -48.04 10.11
CA THR A 82 -47.66 -49.50 10.19
C THR A 82 -49.00 -50.03 10.73
N ILE A 83 -49.67 -50.83 9.90
CA ILE A 83 -50.79 -51.69 10.27
C ILE A 83 -50.19 -52.89 11.01
N ILE A 84 -50.61 -53.12 12.26
CA ILE A 84 -50.30 -54.32 13.03
C ILE A 84 -51.62 -55.09 13.16
N ASP A 85 -51.75 -56.17 12.38
CA ASP A 85 -52.68 -57.26 12.62
C ASP A 85 -51.90 -58.38 13.33
N GLU A 86 -52.23 -58.65 14.59
CA GLU A 86 -51.65 -59.75 15.36
C GLU A 86 -52.75 -60.78 15.67
N LYS A 87 -52.63 -61.96 15.03
CA LYS A 87 -53.35 -63.19 15.36
C LYS A 87 -52.55 -63.98 16.40
N CYS A 88 -53.20 -64.47 17.45
CA CYS A 88 -52.85 -65.70 18.20
C CYS A 88 -54.15 -66.18 18.89
N ASN A 89 -54.79 -67.26 18.42
CA ASN A 89 -54.63 -68.65 18.89
C ASN A 89 -55.06 -68.87 20.34
N GLU A 90 -56.31 -69.30 20.52
CA GLU A 90 -56.77 -70.06 21.70
C GLU A 90 -57.02 -71.51 21.28
N SER A 91 -56.37 -72.44 21.98
CA SER A 91 -56.77 -73.84 22.02
C SER A 91 -56.42 -74.46 23.37
N ASP A 92 -57.48 -74.94 24.01
CA ASP A 92 -57.63 -76.20 24.73
C ASP A 92 -57.28 -76.39 26.22
N VAL A 93 -58.19 -77.18 26.81
CA VAL A 93 -58.12 -78.19 27.90
C VAL A 93 -58.91 -77.76 29.16
N ASN A 94 -60.20 -78.08 29.30
CA ASN A 94 -60.84 -79.38 29.61
C ASN A 94 -60.76 -79.76 31.10
N GLU A 95 -61.89 -79.81 31.82
CA GLU A 95 -62.09 -80.78 32.90
C GLU A 95 -63.58 -81.07 33.18
N SER A 96 -63.86 -82.37 33.24
CA SER A 96 -65.16 -82.99 33.48
C SER A 96 -65.46 -83.19 34.97
N SER A 97 -66.73 -83.22 35.37
CA SER A 97 -67.19 -84.15 36.41
C SER A 97 -68.71 -84.29 36.43
N HIS A 98 -69.15 -85.49 36.82
CA HIS A 98 -70.46 -86.10 36.67
C HIS A 98 -71.43 -85.89 37.86
N HIS A 99 -72.70 -86.21 37.56
CA HIS A 99 -73.74 -86.82 38.40
C HIS A 99 -74.71 -85.97 39.27
N ASN A 100 -75.97 -85.99 38.80
CA ASN A 100 -77.27 -86.11 39.50
C ASN A 100 -77.24 -87.01 40.77
N PRO A 101 -78.21 -86.96 41.73
CA PRO A 101 -79.66 -86.91 41.42
C PRO A 101 -80.65 -86.31 42.47
N THR A 102 -81.90 -86.14 41.98
CA THR A 102 -83.21 -86.34 42.65
C THR A 102 -83.84 -85.34 43.65
N HIS A 103 -85.16 -85.14 43.40
CA HIS A 103 -86.25 -84.64 44.25
C HIS A 103 -86.21 -83.13 44.57
N ARG A 104 -87.31 -82.37 44.50
CA ARG A 104 -88.68 -82.69 44.87
C ARG A 104 -89.63 -81.62 44.30
N SER A 105 -90.82 -82.04 43.95
CA SER A 105 -91.99 -81.24 43.59
C SER A 105 -92.23 -80.07 44.55
N HIS A 106 -92.61 -78.89 44.04
CA HIS A 106 -93.82 -78.14 44.42
C HIS A 106 -93.78 -76.70 43.87
N GLU A 107 -94.97 -76.22 43.48
CA GLU A 107 -95.39 -74.82 43.41
C GLU A 107 -95.02 -73.98 42.18
N VAL A 108 -95.78 -74.28 41.12
CA VAL A 108 -96.36 -73.27 40.22
C VAL A 108 -97.11 -72.23 41.07
N MET A 109 -96.58 -70.99 41.10
CA MET A 109 -97.27 -69.69 41.13
C MET A 109 -96.33 -68.63 41.75
N ASN A 110 -95.50 -67.99 40.91
CA ASN A 110 -94.89 -66.64 41.08
C ASN A 110 -93.73 -66.34 40.09
N GLY A 111 -93.48 -67.16 39.06
CA GLY A 111 -92.39 -66.93 38.07
C GLY A 111 -92.62 -65.77 37.08
N LEU A 112 -93.86 -65.28 36.93
CA LEU A 112 -94.18 -64.15 36.05
C LEU A 112 -93.70 -62.81 36.61
N ASP A 113 -93.70 -62.63 37.94
CA ASP A 113 -93.35 -61.35 38.58
C ASP A 113 -91.83 -61.11 38.59
N LEU A 114 -91.03 -62.17 38.70
CA LEU A 114 -89.56 -62.08 38.65
C LEU A 114 -89.06 -61.73 37.25
N VAL A 115 -89.67 -62.28 36.20
CA VAL A 115 -89.32 -61.98 34.80
C VAL A 115 -89.70 -60.54 34.44
N VAL A 116 -90.82 -60.04 34.94
CA VAL A 116 -91.22 -58.62 34.77
C VAL A 116 -90.23 -57.69 35.49
N TYR A 117 -89.84 -58.02 36.72
CA TYR A 117 -88.84 -57.25 37.46
C TYR A 117 -87.45 -57.26 36.78
N GLU A 118 -86.99 -58.41 36.28
CA GLU A 118 -85.74 -58.50 35.54
C GLU A 118 -85.77 -57.69 34.25
N LYS A 119 -86.89 -57.71 33.53
CA LYS A 119 -87.09 -56.88 32.33
C LYS A 119 -87.06 -55.40 32.67
N GLN A 120 -87.78 -54.96 33.71
CA GLN A 120 -87.79 -53.57 34.14
C GLN A 120 -86.42 -53.10 34.64
N ARG A 121 -85.67 -53.97 35.32
CA ARG A 121 -84.28 -53.70 35.72
C ARG A 121 -83.35 -53.58 34.51
N GLN A 122 -83.49 -54.47 33.52
CA GLN A 122 -82.73 -54.38 32.27
C GLN A 122 -83.03 -53.08 31.52
N GLU A 123 -84.30 -52.69 31.43
CA GLU A 123 -84.72 -51.42 30.83
C GLU A 123 -84.11 -50.22 31.57
N SER A 124 -84.16 -50.20 32.90
CA SER A 124 -83.55 -49.13 33.72
C SER A 124 -82.03 -49.05 33.54
N VAL A 125 -81.33 -50.19 33.46
CA VAL A 125 -79.88 -50.23 33.23
C VAL A 125 -79.56 -49.76 31.81
N CYS A 126 -80.32 -50.17 30.81
CA CYS A 126 -80.18 -49.71 29.42
C CYS A 126 -80.41 -48.19 29.31
N GLU A 127 -81.40 -47.64 30.01
CA GLU A 127 -81.63 -46.20 30.05
C GLU A 127 -80.47 -45.45 30.71
N GLU A 128 -79.92 -45.96 31.82
CA GLU A 128 -78.77 -45.33 32.49
C GLU A 128 -77.50 -45.41 31.64
N LEU A 129 -77.26 -46.55 30.99
CA LEU A 129 -76.17 -46.71 30.02
C LEU A 129 -76.32 -45.75 28.84
N ASN A 130 -77.52 -45.60 28.29
CA ASN A 130 -77.79 -44.65 27.21
C ASN A 130 -77.58 -43.19 27.65
N LYS A 131 -77.95 -42.84 28.89
CA LYS A 131 -77.67 -41.50 29.46
C LYS A 131 -76.17 -41.26 29.58
N LYS A 132 -75.41 -42.24 30.10
CA LYS A 132 -73.94 -42.16 30.19
C LYS A 132 -73.29 -42.07 28.81
N MET A 133 -73.76 -42.86 27.84
CA MET A 133 -73.27 -42.83 26.46
C MET A 133 -73.47 -41.46 25.81
N LYS A 134 -74.67 -40.86 25.96
CA LYS A 134 -74.94 -39.49 25.47
C LYS A 134 -74.08 -38.43 26.18
N SER A 135 -73.87 -38.57 27.48
CA SER A 135 -73.00 -37.65 28.23
C SER A 135 -71.56 -37.72 27.71
N LEU A 136 -71.04 -38.93 27.49
CA LEU A 136 -69.69 -39.14 26.93
C LEU A 136 -69.58 -38.61 25.50
N GLU A 137 -70.63 -38.75 24.67
CA GLU A 137 -70.65 -38.20 23.31
C GLU A 137 -70.60 -36.67 23.31
N ILE A 138 -71.31 -36.02 24.24
CA ILE A 138 -71.24 -34.56 24.44
C ILE A 138 -69.84 -34.13 24.89
N GLU A 139 -69.22 -34.85 25.82
CA GLU A 139 -67.86 -34.54 26.26
C GLU A 139 -66.82 -34.75 25.15
N PHE A 140 -66.96 -35.83 24.37
CA PHE A 140 -66.08 -36.11 23.25
C PHE A 140 -66.19 -35.06 22.14
N THR A 141 -67.42 -34.63 21.82
CA THR A 141 -67.64 -33.56 20.82
C THR A 141 -67.08 -32.22 21.29
N LYS A 142 -67.25 -31.87 22.58
CA LYS A 142 -66.65 -30.67 23.16
C LYS A 142 -65.11 -30.73 23.12
N CYS A 143 -64.53 -31.87 23.51
CA CYS A 143 -63.09 -32.06 23.49
C CYS A 143 -62.51 -31.94 22.07
N ASN A 144 -63.18 -32.50 21.06
CA ASN A 144 -62.77 -32.35 19.67
C ASN A 144 -62.85 -30.90 19.18
N GLN A 145 -63.89 -30.15 19.57
CA GLN A 145 -64.00 -28.73 19.24
C GLN A 145 -62.84 -27.91 19.83
N GLU A 146 -62.48 -28.17 21.09
CA GLU A 146 -61.33 -27.53 21.74
C GLU A 146 -60.01 -27.86 21.01
N PHE A 147 -59.82 -29.12 20.60
CA PHE A 147 -58.66 -29.52 19.79
C PHE A 147 -58.61 -28.83 18.43
N ASP A 148 -59.75 -28.71 17.74
CA ASP A 148 -59.84 -28.05 16.44
C ASP A 148 -59.53 -26.54 16.55
N GLU A 149 -59.99 -25.88 17.62
CA GLU A 149 -59.68 -24.48 17.90
C GLU A 149 -58.20 -24.25 18.16
N GLU A 150 -57.58 -25.08 19.01
CA GLU A 150 -56.14 -25.04 19.29
C GLU A 150 -55.32 -25.30 18.01
N TYR A 151 -55.70 -26.31 17.23
CA TYR A 151 -55.04 -26.60 15.96
C TYR A 151 -55.11 -25.41 14.98
N ARG A 152 -56.27 -24.74 14.92
CA ARG A 152 -56.46 -23.53 14.10
C ARG A 152 -55.55 -22.39 14.56
N LEU A 153 -55.45 -22.14 15.87
CA LEU A 153 -54.60 -21.09 16.44
C LEU A 153 -53.12 -21.37 16.17
N ILE A 154 -52.68 -22.61 16.34
CA ILE A 154 -51.32 -23.04 16.03
C ILE A 154 -50.99 -22.76 14.56
N ARG A 155 -51.88 -23.16 13.63
CA ARG A 155 -51.68 -22.93 12.19
C ARG A 155 -51.60 -21.43 11.85
N GLN A 156 -52.46 -20.61 12.44
CA GLN A 156 -52.44 -19.16 12.24
C GLN A 156 -51.15 -18.52 12.76
N LYS A 157 -50.68 -18.94 13.93
CA LYS A 157 -49.41 -18.47 14.51
C LYS A 157 -48.23 -18.79 13.59
N TYR A 158 -48.13 -20.03 13.11
CA TYR A 158 -47.07 -20.41 12.17
C TYR A 158 -47.11 -19.61 10.87
N ALA A 159 -48.31 -19.31 10.35
CA ALA A 159 -48.47 -18.48 9.15
C ALA A 159 -47.99 -17.04 9.40
N LEU A 160 -48.34 -16.43 10.53
CA LEU A 160 -47.89 -15.08 10.89
C LEU A 160 -46.37 -15.02 11.10
N ASP A 161 -45.79 -16.02 11.76
CA ASP A 161 -44.34 -16.09 11.97
C ASP A 161 -43.58 -16.35 10.65
N ALA A 162 -44.18 -17.04 9.69
CA ALA A 162 -43.64 -17.16 8.33
C ALA A 162 -43.65 -15.80 7.60
N ILE A 163 -44.77 -15.06 7.66
CA ILE A 163 -44.89 -13.72 7.05
C ILE A 163 -43.89 -12.75 7.67
N LYS A 164 -43.75 -12.73 9.01
CA LYS A 164 -42.77 -11.87 9.69
C LYS A 164 -41.33 -12.16 9.25
N ARG A 165 -40.98 -13.43 9.06
CA ARG A 165 -39.66 -13.81 8.54
C ARG A 165 -39.44 -13.32 7.12
N ILE A 166 -40.44 -13.46 6.25
CA ILE A 166 -40.36 -12.97 4.87
C ILE A 166 -40.19 -11.45 4.83
N ASN A 167 -40.98 -10.69 5.60
CA ASN A 167 -40.85 -9.23 5.66
C ASN A 167 -39.48 -8.81 6.21
N GLY A 168 -38.95 -9.52 7.21
CA GLY A 168 -37.59 -9.26 7.71
C GLY A 168 -36.53 -9.46 6.63
N PHE A 169 -36.64 -10.51 5.81
CA PHE A 169 -35.75 -10.70 4.66
C PHE A 169 -35.91 -9.62 3.59
N GLU A 170 -37.12 -9.10 3.39
CA GLU A 170 -37.39 -8.03 2.44
C GLU A 170 -36.76 -6.69 2.88
N ASP A 171 -36.86 -6.38 4.18
CA ASP A 171 -36.21 -5.21 4.78
C ASP A 171 -34.67 -5.32 4.70
N ASP A 172 -34.11 -6.49 5.02
CA ASP A 172 -32.67 -6.76 4.90
C ASP A 172 -32.20 -6.64 3.44
N TYR A 173 -32.99 -7.18 2.50
CA TYR A 173 -32.71 -7.09 1.06
C TYR A 173 -32.72 -5.64 0.58
N LYS A 174 -33.69 -4.84 1.05
CA LYS A 174 -33.78 -3.41 0.72
C LYS A 174 -32.59 -2.64 1.29
N ALA A 175 -32.23 -2.86 2.54
CA ALA A 175 -31.06 -2.23 3.16
C ALA A 175 -29.76 -2.58 2.43
N LEU A 176 -29.61 -3.85 2.00
CA LEU A 176 -28.47 -4.28 1.20
C LEU A 176 -28.44 -3.59 -0.17
N LYS A 177 -29.59 -3.50 -0.84
CA LYS A 177 -29.72 -2.82 -2.14
C LYS A 177 -29.36 -1.34 -2.06
N ASP A 178 -29.83 -0.64 -1.02
CA ASP A 178 -29.52 0.78 -0.79
C ASP A 178 -28.02 0.98 -0.50
N SER A 179 -27.40 0.07 0.26
CA SER A 179 -25.95 0.08 0.52
C SER A 179 -25.12 -0.15 -0.74
N ILE A 180 -25.54 -1.08 -1.61
CA ILE A 180 -24.89 -1.31 -2.91
C ILE A 180 -24.97 -0.05 -3.78
N SER A 181 -26.16 0.55 -3.92
CA SER A 181 -26.35 1.75 -4.72
C SER A 181 -25.52 2.94 -4.21
N TYR A 182 -25.45 3.12 -2.88
CA TYR A 182 -24.58 4.14 -2.28
C TYR A 182 -23.10 3.91 -2.59
N ASN A 183 -22.62 2.66 -2.51
CA ASN A 183 -21.23 2.33 -2.82
C ASN A 183 -20.91 2.52 -4.31
N GLU A 184 -21.82 2.19 -5.22
CA GLU A 184 -21.67 2.42 -6.66
C GLU A 184 -21.51 3.91 -6.97
N MET A 185 -22.38 4.76 -6.42
CA MET A 185 -22.30 6.21 -6.59
C MET A 185 -20.97 6.78 -6.07
N HIS A 186 -20.50 6.30 -4.92
CA HIS A 186 -19.22 6.74 -4.34
C HIS A 186 -18.00 6.24 -5.14
N LEU A 187 -18.07 5.05 -5.73
CA LEU A 187 -17.02 4.54 -6.61
C LEU A 187 -16.93 5.35 -7.90
N GLU A 188 -18.07 5.75 -8.46
CA GLU A 188 -18.13 6.59 -9.67
C GLU A 188 -17.55 7.99 -9.40
N ASP A 189 -17.92 8.63 -8.28
CA ASP A 189 -17.39 9.96 -7.91
C ASP A 189 -15.88 9.92 -7.62
N ASN A 190 -15.40 8.87 -6.96
CA ASN A 190 -13.97 8.62 -6.77
C ASN A 190 -13.23 8.41 -8.10
N SER A 191 -13.85 7.69 -9.05
CA SER A 191 -13.29 7.44 -10.38
C SER A 191 -13.20 8.73 -11.19
N LEU A 192 -14.25 9.55 -11.20
CA LEU A 192 -14.26 10.86 -11.85
C LEU A 192 -13.21 11.79 -11.25
N THR A 193 -13.14 11.87 -9.92
CA THR A 193 -12.13 12.67 -9.22
C THR A 193 -10.70 12.21 -9.57
N SER A 194 -10.48 10.89 -9.65
CA SER A 194 -9.17 10.32 -10.03
C SER A 194 -8.84 10.61 -11.50
N CYS A 195 -9.82 10.55 -12.40
CA CYS A 195 -9.66 10.91 -13.81
C CYS A 195 -9.30 12.38 -14.00
N CYS A 196 -10.00 13.29 -13.29
CA CYS A 196 -9.68 14.72 -13.32
C CYS A 196 -8.25 15.00 -12.82
N LYS A 197 -7.85 14.39 -11.71
CA LYS A 197 -6.48 14.50 -11.18
C LYS A 197 -5.44 13.95 -12.16
N MET A 198 -5.73 12.84 -12.84
CA MET A 198 -4.83 12.27 -13.85
C MET A 198 -4.63 13.23 -15.02
N LYS A 199 -5.71 13.80 -15.56
CA LYS A 199 -5.65 14.80 -16.64
C LYS A 199 -4.89 16.06 -16.23
N GLU A 200 -5.05 16.51 -14.98
CA GLU A 200 -4.30 17.65 -14.44
C GLU A 200 -2.79 17.34 -14.35
N ILE A 201 -2.43 16.15 -13.88
CA ILE A 201 -1.03 15.69 -13.82
C ILE A 201 -0.43 15.60 -15.23
N GLU A 202 -1.16 15.03 -16.19
CA GLU A 202 -0.73 14.90 -17.58
C GLU A 202 -0.48 16.26 -18.23
N SER A 203 -1.41 17.22 -18.05
CA SER A 203 -1.25 18.59 -18.55
C SER A 203 -0.03 19.29 -17.93
N LYS A 204 0.19 19.15 -16.62
CA LYS A 204 1.39 19.69 -15.96
C LYS A 204 2.67 19.04 -16.47
N HIS A 205 2.66 17.73 -16.70
CA HIS A 205 3.81 17.02 -17.24
C HIS A 205 4.16 17.49 -18.65
N GLN A 206 3.15 17.66 -19.51
CA GLN A 206 3.33 18.18 -20.86
C GLN A 206 3.96 19.59 -20.86
N LEU A 207 3.45 20.50 -20.02
CA LEU A 207 4.01 21.85 -19.89
C LEU A 207 5.47 21.84 -19.43
N LEU A 208 5.84 20.96 -18.48
CA LEU A 208 7.21 20.82 -18.01
C LEU A 208 8.15 20.28 -19.10
N VAL A 209 7.70 19.32 -19.90
CA VAL A 209 8.46 18.78 -21.03
C VAL A 209 8.69 19.86 -22.09
N GLU A 210 7.66 20.61 -22.45
CA GLU A 210 7.76 21.73 -23.40
C GLU A 210 8.68 22.86 -22.88
N GLU A 211 8.62 23.18 -21.58
CA GLU A 211 9.53 24.15 -20.97
C GLU A 211 10.99 23.66 -20.99
N GLN A 212 11.23 22.38 -20.69
CA GLN A 212 12.56 21.79 -20.73
C GLN A 212 13.12 21.78 -22.17
N GLN A 213 12.30 21.43 -23.16
CA GLN A 213 12.69 21.49 -24.57
C GLN A 213 13.03 22.91 -25.02
N ARG A 214 12.22 23.92 -24.64
CA ARG A 214 12.52 25.34 -24.91
C ARG A 214 13.83 25.79 -24.28
N LYS A 215 14.10 25.39 -23.03
CA LYS A 215 15.37 25.71 -22.35
C LYS A 215 16.57 25.08 -23.07
N GLN A 216 16.44 23.82 -23.49
CA GLN A 216 17.48 23.13 -24.25
C GLN A 216 17.72 23.81 -25.60
N LEU A 217 16.66 24.14 -26.35
CA LEU A 217 16.76 24.84 -27.63
C LEU A 217 17.47 26.20 -27.45
N HIS A 218 17.08 26.99 -26.46
CA HIS A 218 17.70 28.29 -26.18
C HIS A 218 19.19 28.15 -25.82
N PHE A 219 19.55 27.11 -25.04
CA PHE A 219 20.95 26.82 -24.73
C PHE A 219 21.74 26.46 -26.00
N ARG A 220 21.19 25.62 -26.87
CA ARG A 220 21.80 25.24 -28.15
C ARG A 220 21.99 26.45 -29.08
N GLN A 221 20.97 27.30 -29.23
CA GLN A 221 21.06 28.54 -30.01
C GLN A 221 22.16 29.47 -29.48
N LYS A 222 22.28 29.60 -28.16
CA LYS A 222 23.36 30.39 -27.54
C LYS A 222 24.75 29.85 -27.89
N GLN A 223 24.94 28.54 -27.95
CA GLN A 223 26.22 27.95 -28.35
C GLN A 223 26.57 28.27 -29.81
N VAL A 224 25.61 28.11 -30.73
CA VAL A 224 25.82 28.44 -32.15
C VAL A 224 26.11 29.93 -32.33
N LEU A 225 25.45 30.80 -31.55
CA LEU A 225 25.71 32.24 -31.57
C LEU A 225 27.13 32.59 -31.13
N ILE A 226 27.66 31.91 -30.11
CA ILE A 226 29.06 32.08 -29.67
C ILE A 226 30.01 31.68 -30.80
N ILE A 227 29.80 30.51 -31.41
CA ILE A 227 30.62 30.01 -32.53
C ILE A 227 30.60 31.01 -33.70
N LYS A 228 29.42 31.54 -34.05
CA LYS A 228 29.27 32.56 -35.10
C LYS A 228 30.12 33.80 -34.80
N ASN A 229 30.04 34.33 -33.59
CA ASN A 229 30.79 35.51 -33.19
C ASN A 229 32.31 35.29 -33.29
N GLU A 230 32.79 34.11 -32.88
CA GLU A 230 34.20 33.74 -33.00
C GLU A 230 34.62 33.62 -34.47
N MET A 231 33.83 32.97 -35.32
CA MET A 231 34.12 32.87 -36.76
C MET A 231 34.13 34.25 -37.44
N HIS A 232 33.20 35.13 -37.07
CA HIS A 232 33.15 36.48 -37.62
C HIS A 232 34.37 37.32 -37.23
N LEU A 233 34.89 37.16 -36.00
CA LEU A 233 36.17 37.77 -35.60
C LEU A 233 37.35 37.25 -36.43
N ILE A 234 37.36 35.95 -36.74
CA ILE A 234 38.39 35.34 -37.58
C ILE A 234 38.31 35.88 -39.01
N VAL A 235 37.13 35.91 -39.62
CA VAL A 235 36.91 36.46 -40.98
C VAL A 235 37.38 37.90 -41.06
N LYS A 236 36.99 38.75 -40.10
CA LYS A 236 37.50 40.14 -40.03
C LYS A 236 39.02 40.23 -39.93
N SER A 237 39.65 39.31 -39.20
CA SER A 237 41.12 39.28 -39.12
C SER A 237 41.77 38.90 -40.44
N VAL A 238 41.16 37.98 -41.21
CA VAL A 238 41.63 37.59 -42.54
C VAL A 238 41.40 38.71 -43.56
N GLU A 239 40.27 39.42 -43.50
CA GLU A 239 40.01 40.62 -44.32
C GLU A 239 41.06 41.72 -44.06
N HIS A 240 41.37 41.98 -42.78
CA HIS A 240 42.41 42.96 -42.42
C HIS A 240 43.79 42.54 -42.92
N LEU A 241 44.15 41.25 -42.79
CA LEU A 241 45.39 40.73 -43.37
C LEU A 241 45.38 40.91 -44.89
N SER A 242 44.31 40.51 -45.57
CA SER A 242 44.14 40.67 -47.02
C SER A 242 44.41 42.10 -47.48
N ASN A 243 43.78 43.10 -46.85
CA ASN A 243 43.93 44.51 -47.23
C ASN A 243 45.36 45.04 -46.96
N ASN A 244 46.02 44.57 -45.89
CA ASN A 244 47.38 44.99 -45.57
C ASN A 244 48.43 44.39 -46.53
N TRP A 245 48.13 43.24 -47.13
CA TRP A 245 49.05 42.55 -48.06
C TRP A 245 48.74 42.81 -49.54
N GLU A 246 47.70 43.58 -49.85
CA GLU A 246 47.31 43.95 -51.22
C GLU A 246 48.45 44.65 -51.98
N SER A 247 49.36 45.35 -51.28
CA SER A 247 50.54 45.98 -51.87
C SER A 247 51.73 45.03 -52.11
N LEU A 248 51.75 43.83 -51.51
CA LEU A 248 52.83 42.84 -51.63
C LEU A 248 52.50 41.67 -52.58
N ILE A 249 51.22 41.41 -52.83
CA ILE A 249 50.77 40.32 -53.71
C ILE A 249 50.83 40.80 -55.17
N LYS A 250 51.94 40.49 -55.86
CA LYS A 250 52.10 40.77 -57.31
C LYS A 250 51.58 39.65 -58.22
N SER A 251 51.21 38.49 -57.65
CA SER A 251 50.76 37.32 -58.39
C SER A 251 49.23 37.21 -58.38
N ASP A 252 48.62 37.37 -59.57
CA ASP A 252 47.17 37.36 -59.80
C ASP A 252 46.50 36.07 -59.27
N GLN A 253 47.23 34.95 -59.33
CA GLN A 253 46.75 33.64 -58.90
C GLN A 253 46.54 33.52 -57.38
N TYR A 254 47.35 34.20 -56.57
CA TYR A 254 47.21 34.21 -55.11
C TYR A 254 46.05 35.10 -54.64
N PHE A 255 45.83 36.23 -55.32
CA PHE A 255 44.71 37.12 -55.03
C PHE A 255 43.36 36.43 -55.29
N HIS A 256 43.25 35.67 -56.38
CA HIS A 256 42.04 34.89 -56.68
C HIS A 256 41.77 33.79 -55.63
N THR A 257 42.81 33.11 -55.15
CA THR A 257 42.68 32.06 -54.12
C THR A 257 42.23 32.66 -52.79
N LEU A 258 42.81 33.79 -52.38
CA LEU A 258 42.45 34.50 -51.15
C LEU A 258 40.99 35.01 -51.19
N LYS A 259 40.57 35.58 -52.33
CA LYS A 259 39.20 36.07 -52.51
C LYS A 259 38.18 34.92 -52.54
N HIS A 260 38.55 33.78 -53.12
CA HIS A 260 37.74 32.56 -53.08
C HIS A 260 37.55 32.08 -51.63
N ASP A 261 38.63 32.00 -50.86
CA ASP A 261 38.59 31.55 -49.47
C ASP A 261 37.77 32.51 -48.59
N LEU A 262 37.92 33.83 -48.76
CA LEU A 262 37.09 34.83 -48.08
C LEU A 262 35.60 34.70 -48.41
N ASN A 263 35.25 34.49 -49.68
CA ASN A 263 33.87 34.28 -50.09
C ASN A 263 33.31 32.97 -49.51
N GLN A 264 34.13 31.91 -49.44
CA GLN A 264 33.74 30.64 -48.84
C GLN A 264 33.48 30.78 -47.33
N MET A 265 34.36 31.49 -46.61
CA MET A 265 34.17 31.77 -45.18
C MET A 265 32.92 32.61 -44.91
N ASN A 266 32.63 33.61 -45.77
CA ASN A 266 31.40 34.40 -45.68
C ASN A 266 30.14 33.56 -45.98
N GLY A 267 30.22 32.61 -46.92
CA GLY A 267 29.17 31.63 -47.16
C GLY A 267 28.88 30.72 -45.95
N TRP A 268 29.92 30.33 -45.21
CA TRP A 268 29.78 29.58 -43.96
C TRP A 268 29.21 30.42 -42.80
N LEU A 269 29.48 31.72 -42.75
CA LEU A 269 28.81 32.61 -41.80
C LEU A 269 27.31 32.73 -42.08
N GLN A 270 26.92 32.81 -43.34
CA GLN A 270 25.52 32.84 -43.75
C GLN A 270 24.80 31.51 -43.44
N SER A 271 25.48 30.37 -43.57
CA SER A 271 24.89 29.07 -43.21
C SER A 271 24.63 28.94 -41.71
N LEU A 272 25.47 29.55 -40.85
CA LEU A 272 25.21 29.65 -39.41
C LEU A 272 24.01 30.55 -39.10
N ASP A 273 23.78 31.61 -39.87
CA ASP A 273 22.58 32.44 -39.73
C ASP A 273 21.30 31.66 -40.05
N ILE A 274 21.32 30.85 -41.10
CA ILE A 274 20.21 29.95 -41.42
C ILE A 274 19.99 28.94 -40.27
N LEU A 275 21.06 28.38 -39.69
CA LEU A 275 20.95 27.46 -38.55
C LEU A 275 20.34 28.11 -37.30
N LEU A 276 20.61 29.40 -37.05
CA LEU A 276 20.02 30.14 -35.94
C LEU A 276 18.52 30.41 -36.13
N THR A 277 18.01 30.37 -37.37
CA THR A 277 16.57 30.52 -37.67
C THR A 277 15.77 29.22 -37.57
N LYS A 278 16.43 28.07 -37.44
CA LYS A 278 15.74 26.77 -37.33
C LYS A 278 15.03 26.62 -35.97
N GLN A 279 13.84 26.04 -36.02
CA GLN A 279 13.01 25.80 -34.84
C GLN A 279 13.50 24.60 -33.99
N ASP A 280 14.19 23.66 -34.64
CA ASP A 280 14.80 22.48 -34.01
C ASP A 280 16.30 22.43 -34.29
N LEU A 281 17.11 22.81 -33.31
CA LEU A 281 18.56 22.59 -33.36
C LEU A 281 18.92 21.27 -32.70
N THR A 282 19.64 20.44 -33.44
CA THR A 282 20.16 19.15 -32.97
C THR A 282 21.63 19.28 -32.56
N ASP A 283 22.14 18.31 -31.82
CA ASP A 283 23.57 18.27 -31.46
C ASP A 283 24.47 18.05 -32.70
N PHE A 284 23.91 17.47 -33.77
CA PHE A 284 24.56 17.37 -35.06
C PHE A 284 24.83 18.77 -35.66
N ASP A 285 23.85 19.68 -35.59
CA ASP A 285 24.00 21.05 -36.11
C ASP A 285 25.09 21.83 -35.35
N ILE A 286 25.22 21.61 -34.05
CA ILE A 286 26.28 22.22 -33.23
C ILE A 286 27.65 21.68 -33.64
N ASN A 287 27.76 20.36 -33.82
CA ASN A 287 29.01 19.74 -34.27
C ASN A 287 29.38 20.21 -35.69
N SER A 288 28.41 20.36 -36.58
CA SER A 288 28.62 20.95 -37.91
C SER A 288 29.12 22.40 -37.80
N ALA A 289 28.55 23.22 -36.92
CA ALA A 289 29.01 24.59 -36.68
C ALA A 289 30.45 24.62 -36.14
N GLN A 290 30.81 23.70 -35.23
CA GLN A 290 32.18 23.57 -34.73
C GLN A 290 33.16 23.15 -35.82
N ASN A 291 32.78 22.21 -36.70
CA ASN A 291 33.62 21.82 -37.83
C ASN A 291 33.86 22.98 -38.80
N LEU A 292 32.82 23.78 -39.10
CA LEU A 292 32.97 24.98 -39.93
C LEU A 292 33.93 26.00 -39.30
N LYS A 293 33.89 26.16 -37.97
CA LYS A 293 34.86 27.01 -37.25
C LYS A 293 36.28 26.49 -37.43
N SER A 294 36.50 25.18 -37.31
CA SER A 294 37.83 24.58 -37.51
C SER A 294 38.36 24.80 -38.92
N GLU A 295 37.51 24.67 -39.95
CA GLU A 295 37.90 24.97 -41.33
C GLU A 295 38.28 26.44 -41.53
N VAL A 296 37.53 27.37 -40.91
CA VAL A 296 37.86 28.81 -40.91
C VAL A 296 39.22 29.09 -40.25
N ILE A 297 39.54 28.39 -39.16
CA ILE A 297 40.86 28.48 -38.50
C ILE A 297 41.96 27.94 -39.43
N ASN A 298 41.75 26.78 -40.07
CA ASN A 298 42.71 26.18 -40.99
C ASN A 298 43.04 27.11 -42.18
N ILE A 299 42.04 27.79 -42.74
CA ILE A 299 42.25 28.78 -43.81
C ILE A 299 43.10 29.93 -43.30
N LYS A 300 42.79 30.48 -42.12
CA LYS A 300 43.59 31.56 -41.52
C LYS A 300 45.04 31.13 -41.30
N GLU A 301 45.28 29.96 -40.74
CA GLU A 301 46.63 29.46 -40.46
C GLU A 301 47.42 29.24 -41.75
N ARG A 302 46.79 28.69 -42.79
CA ARG A 302 47.40 28.55 -44.12
C ARG A 302 47.82 29.91 -44.69
N LEU A 303 46.94 30.90 -44.63
CA LEU A 303 47.23 32.25 -45.11
C LEU A 303 48.38 32.91 -44.33
N VAL A 304 48.41 32.75 -43.01
CA VAL A 304 49.51 33.26 -42.17
C VAL A 304 50.84 32.62 -42.55
N ALA A 305 50.87 31.28 -42.74
CA ALA A 305 52.07 30.56 -43.15
C ALA A 305 52.55 30.97 -44.55
N ASP A 306 51.63 31.18 -45.49
CA ASP A 306 51.95 31.64 -46.84
C ASP A 306 52.50 33.07 -46.84
N ILE A 307 51.93 33.95 -46.00
CA ILE A 307 52.46 35.32 -45.78
C ILE A 307 53.88 35.26 -45.22
N GLU A 308 54.15 34.38 -44.25
CA GLU A 308 55.48 34.24 -43.65
C GLU A 308 56.52 33.74 -44.66
N ARG A 309 56.15 32.78 -45.51
CA ARG A 309 56.99 32.32 -46.62
C ARG A 309 57.30 33.44 -47.62
N LEU A 310 56.31 34.23 -48.00
CA LEU A 310 56.51 35.37 -48.92
C LEU A 310 57.41 36.46 -48.32
N LYS A 311 57.34 36.71 -47.01
CA LYS A 311 58.26 37.61 -46.30
C LYS A 311 59.70 37.08 -46.31
N GLN A 312 59.89 35.79 -46.09
CA GLN A 312 61.22 35.17 -46.13
C GLN A 312 61.82 35.19 -47.54
N SER A 313 61.02 34.94 -48.58
CA SER A 313 61.47 35.03 -49.97
C SER A 313 61.86 36.46 -50.38
N THR A 314 61.08 37.47 -49.98
CA THR A 314 61.41 38.88 -50.26
C THR A 314 62.60 39.40 -49.43
N ALA A 315 62.83 38.85 -48.24
CA ALA A 315 64.03 39.13 -47.44
C ALA A 315 65.29 38.47 -48.04
N ASN A 316 65.18 37.24 -48.56
CA ASN A 316 66.28 36.53 -49.22
C ASN A 316 66.65 37.18 -50.56
N GLU A 317 65.69 37.71 -51.34
CA GLU A 317 65.97 38.50 -52.55
C GLU A 317 66.71 39.81 -52.23
N ARG A 318 66.52 40.39 -51.04
CA ARG A 318 67.31 41.55 -50.57
C ARG A 318 68.71 41.18 -50.08
N GLN A 319 68.97 39.92 -49.71
CA GLN A 319 70.28 39.46 -49.24
C GLN A 319 71.25 38.99 -50.34
N MET A 320 70.80 38.87 -51.60
CA MET A 320 71.71 38.69 -52.75
C MET A 320 72.25 40.02 -53.32
N SER A 321 71.96 41.15 -52.67
CA SER A 321 72.47 42.48 -53.02
C SER A 321 72.93 43.20 -51.74
N GLY A 322 74.02 42.74 -51.12
CA GLY A 322 74.63 43.46 -50.00
C GLY A 322 75.71 42.63 -49.29
N THR A 323 76.97 42.89 -49.61
CA THR A 323 78.14 42.37 -48.90
C THR A 323 78.45 43.16 -47.62
N ALA A 324 78.99 42.43 -46.64
CA ALA A 324 79.92 42.81 -45.56
C ALA A 324 79.40 42.95 -44.11
N THR A 325 80.12 42.22 -43.25
CA THR A 325 80.45 42.48 -41.82
C THR A 325 79.64 41.75 -40.74
N GLU A 326 80.18 40.57 -40.38
CA GLU A 326 80.66 40.16 -39.03
C GLU A 326 79.73 39.89 -37.83
N GLU A 327 80.07 38.76 -37.18
CA GLU A 327 79.86 38.31 -35.80
C GLU A 327 78.57 37.53 -35.39
N GLN A 328 78.78 36.21 -35.27
CA GLN A 328 78.13 35.22 -34.38
C GLN A 328 78.54 35.45 -32.89
N PRO A 329 78.04 34.74 -31.84
CA PRO A 329 77.29 33.46 -31.87
C PRO A 329 76.09 33.26 -30.90
N LEU A 330 75.42 32.14 -31.18
CA LEU A 330 74.49 31.31 -30.40
C LEU A 330 74.70 31.23 -28.87
N PHE A 331 73.58 31.03 -28.16
CA PHE A 331 73.47 29.93 -27.19
C PHE A 331 72.03 29.40 -27.06
N VAL A 332 71.94 28.15 -26.60
CA VAL A 332 70.92 27.12 -26.81
C VAL A 332 70.16 26.80 -25.49
N GLU A 333 68.99 26.17 -25.65
CA GLU A 333 68.30 25.23 -24.73
C GLU A 333 67.36 25.70 -23.59
N THR A 334 66.08 25.38 -23.79
CA THR A 334 65.25 24.42 -23.03
C THR A 334 65.47 24.26 -21.52
N THR A 335 64.45 24.54 -20.70
CA THR A 335 64.14 23.70 -19.52
C THR A 335 62.67 23.83 -19.08
N HIS A 336 61.99 22.69 -18.94
CA HIS A 336 60.71 22.48 -18.23
C HIS A 336 60.84 22.70 -16.71
N CYS A 337 59.79 23.21 -16.05
CA CYS A 337 58.97 22.50 -15.04
C CYS A 337 58.22 23.47 -14.09
N SER A 338 56.89 23.29 -14.05
CA SER A 338 56.05 23.04 -12.86
C SER A 338 56.32 23.80 -11.55
N VAL A 339 55.32 24.51 -11.02
CA VAL A 339 54.73 24.29 -9.67
C VAL A 339 53.33 24.96 -9.60
N SER A 340 52.43 24.24 -8.93
CA SER A 340 51.05 24.50 -8.50
C SER A 340 50.73 25.84 -7.83
N SER A 341 49.44 26.23 -7.86
CA SER A 341 48.62 26.39 -6.64
C SER A 341 47.14 26.61 -7.00
N GLY A 342 46.27 25.87 -6.33
CA GLY A 342 44.83 25.91 -6.53
C GLY A 342 44.06 26.82 -5.57
N ILE A 343 42.75 26.81 -5.82
CA ILE A 343 41.62 27.04 -4.90
C ILE A 343 41.38 28.49 -4.48
N THR A 344 40.26 29.05 -4.97
CA THR A 344 39.30 29.71 -4.07
C THR A 344 37.89 29.63 -4.65
N SER A 345 37.11 28.66 -4.15
CA SER A 345 35.65 28.64 -4.26
C SER A 345 35.08 29.59 -3.21
N ASN A 346 34.57 30.74 -3.63
CA ASN A 346 33.76 31.61 -2.78
C ASN A 346 32.32 31.63 -3.31
N GLN A 347 31.52 30.67 -2.85
CA GLN A 347 30.06 30.77 -2.85
C GLN A 347 29.52 30.17 -1.56
N SER A 348 29.63 30.93 -0.47
CA SER A 348 28.74 30.81 0.66
C SER A 348 28.48 32.20 1.24
N ASN A 349 27.20 32.58 1.29
CA ASN A 349 26.57 33.48 2.27
C ASN A 349 25.44 34.30 1.64
N SER A 350 24.24 33.71 1.59
CA SER A 350 22.98 34.45 1.49
C SER A 350 21.80 33.62 2.03
N MET A 351 22.00 32.85 3.11
CA MET A 351 20.90 32.08 3.75
C MET A 351 21.10 31.84 5.25
N SER A 352 21.86 32.71 5.92
CA SER A 352 22.22 32.53 7.35
C SER A 352 21.28 33.22 8.34
N ASP A 353 20.18 33.84 7.89
CA ASP A 353 19.32 34.65 8.76
C ASP A 353 18.02 33.98 9.22
N CYS A 354 17.85 32.67 9.01
CA CYS A 354 16.60 31.99 9.35
C CYS A 354 16.71 30.59 9.97
N VAL A 355 17.91 30.14 10.36
CA VAL A 355 18.08 28.81 10.99
C VAL A 355 18.71 28.95 12.38
N ASP A 356 18.02 28.44 13.39
CA ASP A 356 18.58 28.30 14.75
C ASP A 356 19.92 27.55 14.68
N ASN A 357 20.99 28.20 15.14
CA ASN A 357 22.36 27.70 15.10
C ASN A 357 22.49 26.36 15.85
N LYS A 358 21.60 26.08 16.82
CA LYS A 358 21.53 24.78 17.49
C LYS A 358 20.98 23.69 16.56
N ALA A 359 19.85 23.95 15.90
CA ALA A 359 19.24 23.01 14.96
C ALA A 359 20.16 22.70 13.76
N PHE A 360 20.90 23.70 13.28
CA PHE A 360 21.88 23.49 12.20
C PHE A 360 23.05 22.58 12.63
N LYS A 361 23.56 22.75 13.85
CA LYS A 361 24.59 21.85 14.42
C LYS A 361 24.06 20.43 14.61
N ASP A 362 22.83 20.28 15.10
CA ASP A 362 22.19 18.97 15.27
C ASP A 362 22.00 18.27 13.92
N TYR A 363 21.61 18.99 12.87
CA TYR A 363 21.54 18.48 11.49
C TYR A 363 22.90 17.98 10.99
N LEU A 364 23.97 18.78 11.15
CA LEU A 364 25.32 18.36 10.73
C LEU A 364 25.81 17.12 11.48
N ASN A 365 25.47 17.00 12.76
CA ASN A 365 25.80 15.83 13.57
C ASN A 365 25.05 14.58 13.10
N LEU A 366 23.77 14.72 12.75
CA LEU A 366 22.96 13.63 12.16
C LEU A 366 23.51 13.19 10.80
N GLN A 367 23.89 14.15 9.94
CA GLN A 367 24.45 13.85 8.62
C GLN A 367 25.78 13.08 8.72
N LYS A 368 26.67 13.50 9.62
CA LYS A 368 27.93 12.77 9.91
C LYS A 368 27.64 11.35 10.42
N PHE A 369 26.73 11.24 11.39
CA PHE A 369 26.33 9.95 11.94
C PHE A 369 25.76 9.00 10.87
N SER A 370 24.93 9.50 9.94
CA SER A 370 24.40 8.71 8.82
C SER A 370 25.53 8.18 7.93
N ASN A 371 26.47 9.04 7.53
CA ASN A 371 27.61 8.63 6.71
C ASN A 371 28.49 7.58 7.41
N ASP A 372 28.81 7.79 8.69
CA ASP A 372 29.59 6.84 9.49
C ASP A 372 28.84 5.50 9.64
N PHE A 373 27.51 5.56 9.81
CA PHE A 373 26.67 4.38 9.91
C PHE A 373 26.59 3.60 8.59
N GLU A 374 26.48 4.27 7.44
CA GLU A 374 26.54 3.63 6.12
C GLU A 374 27.89 2.94 5.88
N ASN A 375 28.98 3.60 6.26
CA ASN A 375 30.32 3.01 6.18
C ASN A 375 30.44 1.73 7.04
N SER A 376 29.74 1.65 8.17
CA SER A 376 29.81 0.50 9.09
C SER A 376 29.32 -0.83 8.48
N PHE A 377 28.46 -0.79 7.47
CA PHE A 377 27.93 -1.98 6.79
C PHE A 377 28.33 -2.06 5.30
N GLN A 378 29.26 -1.20 4.85
CA GLN A 378 29.70 -1.18 3.46
C GLN A 378 30.38 -2.49 3.03
N SER A 379 31.11 -3.14 3.93
CA SER A 379 31.70 -4.47 3.71
C SER A 379 30.62 -5.52 3.43
N PHE A 380 29.52 -5.48 4.19
CA PHE A 380 28.36 -6.36 3.97
C PHE A 380 27.68 -6.12 2.62
N VAL A 381 27.61 -4.87 2.17
CA VAL A 381 27.02 -4.50 0.86
C VAL A 381 27.90 -4.94 -0.31
N SER A 382 29.21 -4.82 -0.16
CA SER A 382 30.17 -5.05 -1.25
C SER A 382 30.49 -6.53 -1.46
N GLU A 383 30.41 -7.36 -0.41
CA GLU A 383 30.78 -8.78 -0.50
C GLU A 383 29.75 -9.62 -1.28
N THR A 384 30.20 -10.38 -2.28
CA THR A 384 29.33 -11.24 -3.09
C THR A 384 28.70 -12.38 -2.28
N LYS A 385 29.38 -12.85 -1.22
CA LYS A 385 28.92 -13.96 -0.35
C LYS A 385 27.59 -13.65 0.34
N PHE A 386 27.35 -12.38 0.69
CA PHE A 386 26.12 -11.96 1.35
C PHE A 386 25.01 -11.53 0.39
N LYS A 387 25.22 -11.60 -0.93
CA LYS A 387 24.25 -11.11 -1.93
C LYS A 387 22.86 -11.74 -1.76
N GLN A 388 22.79 -13.05 -1.52
CA GLN A 388 21.52 -13.75 -1.32
C GLN A 388 20.84 -13.29 -0.02
N LYS A 389 21.59 -13.24 1.09
CA LYS A 389 21.10 -12.74 2.38
C LYS A 389 20.63 -11.28 2.28
N ARG A 390 21.34 -10.43 1.55
CA ARG A 390 20.94 -9.03 1.29
C ARG A 390 19.62 -8.94 0.53
N ASN A 391 19.49 -9.71 -0.55
CA ASN A 391 18.26 -9.70 -1.35
C ASN A 391 17.06 -10.19 -0.53
N ASP A 392 17.24 -11.25 0.25
CA ASP A 392 16.19 -11.81 1.10
C ASP A 392 15.78 -10.82 2.21
N LEU A 393 16.76 -10.18 2.88
CA LEU A 393 16.50 -9.12 3.88
C LEU A 393 15.84 -7.89 3.26
N GLN A 394 16.28 -7.48 2.07
CA GLN A 394 15.68 -6.36 1.36
C GLN A 394 14.23 -6.62 1.00
N LEU A 395 13.96 -7.81 0.47
CA LEU A 395 12.62 -8.21 0.08
C LEU A 395 11.71 -8.31 1.32
N PHE A 396 12.19 -8.91 2.41
CA PHE A 396 11.45 -8.99 3.66
C PHE A 396 11.03 -7.61 4.20
N VAL A 397 11.99 -6.68 4.33
CA VAL A 397 11.71 -5.34 4.88
C VAL A 397 10.76 -4.58 3.97
N LYS A 398 10.99 -4.60 2.65
CA LYS A 398 10.12 -3.94 1.68
C LYS A 398 8.70 -4.49 1.71
N THR A 399 8.54 -5.80 1.68
CA THR A 399 7.22 -6.45 1.72
C THR A 399 6.52 -6.17 3.06
N THR A 400 7.24 -6.30 4.18
CA THR A 400 6.66 -6.08 5.52
C THR A 400 6.18 -4.65 5.70
N ILE A 401 6.92 -3.65 5.19
CA ILE A 401 6.52 -2.24 5.28
C ILE A 401 5.41 -1.91 4.28
N ASN A 402 5.52 -2.33 3.01
CA ASN A 402 4.51 -2.03 1.98
C ASN A 402 3.15 -2.67 2.26
N THR A 403 3.12 -3.77 3.00
CA THR A 403 1.86 -4.43 3.36
C THR A 403 1.16 -3.76 4.54
N ILE A 404 1.79 -2.81 5.26
CA ILE A 404 1.15 -2.12 6.38
C ILE A 404 -0.03 -1.30 5.85
N SER A 405 -1.24 -1.77 6.15
CA SER A 405 -2.51 -1.13 5.84
C SER A 405 -3.30 -0.84 7.12
N CYS A 406 -4.34 0.00 6.99
CA CYS A 406 -5.25 0.35 8.09
C CYS A 406 -6.32 -0.72 8.36
N GLU A 407 -6.16 -1.95 7.86
CA GLU A 407 -7.19 -2.99 7.89
C GLU A 407 -7.52 -3.47 9.30
N SER A 408 -6.50 -3.70 10.14
CA SER A 408 -6.70 -4.12 11.53
C SER A 408 -5.51 -3.79 12.43
N VAL A 409 -5.79 -3.65 13.73
CA VAL A 409 -4.76 -3.40 14.76
C VAL A 409 -3.86 -4.63 14.92
N GLU A 410 -4.43 -5.82 14.77
CA GLU A 410 -3.73 -7.11 14.80
C GLU A 410 -2.71 -7.20 13.66
N HIS A 411 -3.09 -6.76 12.46
CA HIS A 411 -2.21 -6.73 11.30
C HIS A 411 -1.02 -5.79 11.53
N ILE A 412 -1.27 -4.56 12.02
CA ILE A 412 -0.21 -3.61 12.37
C ILE A 412 0.71 -4.19 13.46
N ARG A 413 0.14 -4.84 14.48
CA ARG A 413 0.90 -5.48 15.56
C ARG A 413 1.76 -6.64 15.05
N ASP A 414 1.25 -7.47 14.14
CA ASP A 414 2.03 -8.54 13.49
C ASP A 414 3.24 -7.97 12.74
N LYS A 415 3.04 -6.93 11.91
CA LYS A 415 4.15 -6.31 11.17
C LYS A 415 5.17 -5.66 12.10
N LEU A 416 4.71 -4.96 13.13
CA LEU A 416 5.59 -4.40 14.17
C LEU A 416 6.40 -5.50 14.88
N ASN A 417 5.76 -6.61 15.24
CA ASN A 417 6.42 -7.74 15.89
C ASN A 417 7.47 -8.37 14.98
N ARG A 418 7.16 -8.55 13.70
CA ARG A 418 8.10 -9.10 12.69
C ARG A 418 9.31 -8.20 12.49
N LEU A 419 9.11 -6.89 12.34
CA LEU A 419 10.21 -5.91 12.27
C LEU A 419 11.03 -5.90 13.57
N THR A 420 10.36 -5.95 14.71
CA THR A 420 11.00 -6.00 16.02
C THR A 420 11.84 -7.26 16.21
N GLN A 421 11.35 -8.43 15.76
CA GLN A 421 12.09 -9.69 15.81
C GLN A 421 13.34 -9.63 14.94
N LEU A 422 13.22 -9.09 13.71
CA LEU A 422 14.34 -8.92 12.80
C LEU A 422 15.43 -8.01 13.40
N LEU A 423 15.03 -6.87 13.95
CA LEU A 423 15.94 -5.90 14.57
C LEU A 423 16.46 -6.32 15.95
N SER A 424 15.84 -7.33 16.58
CA SER A 424 16.33 -7.93 17.84
C SER A 424 17.21 -9.17 17.60
N GLU A 425 17.71 -9.39 16.38
CA GLU A 425 18.54 -10.55 15.99
C GLU A 425 17.84 -11.92 16.17
N LYS A 426 16.50 -11.93 16.22
CA LYS A 426 15.73 -13.17 16.30
C LYS A 426 15.51 -13.75 14.91
N ASN A 427 15.29 -15.06 14.85
CA ASN A 427 14.93 -15.72 13.60
C ASN A 427 13.53 -15.27 13.17
N VAL A 428 13.40 -14.87 11.91
CA VAL A 428 12.11 -14.48 11.31
C VAL A 428 11.84 -15.35 10.10
N GLU A 429 10.60 -15.83 10.01
CA GLU A 429 10.12 -16.63 8.89
C GLU A 429 9.60 -15.75 7.76
N TYR A 430 10.10 -16.00 6.54
CA TYR A 430 9.62 -15.38 5.32
C TYR A 430 9.41 -16.44 4.25
N GLY A 431 8.15 -16.75 3.96
CA GLY A 431 7.78 -17.89 3.13
C GLY A 431 8.24 -19.21 3.76
N ALA A 432 9.03 -20.00 3.02
CA ALA A 432 9.58 -21.27 3.49
C ALA A 432 10.99 -21.17 4.11
N LYS A 433 11.51 -19.94 4.36
CA LYS A 433 12.89 -19.71 4.82
C LYS A 433 12.94 -18.96 6.14
N GLN A 434 13.88 -19.34 7.01
CA GLN A 434 14.23 -18.60 8.22
C GLN A 434 15.43 -17.70 7.97
N MET A 435 15.33 -16.44 8.39
CA MET A 435 16.39 -15.43 8.26
C MET A 435 16.78 -14.88 9.62
N LYS A 436 18.05 -14.54 9.79
CA LYS A 436 18.60 -13.95 11.01
C LYS A 436 19.55 -12.79 10.68
N CYS A 437 19.34 -11.67 11.36
CA CYS A 437 20.31 -10.57 11.38
C CYS A 437 21.34 -10.79 12.50
N CYS A 438 22.59 -10.47 12.22
CA CYS A 438 23.67 -10.51 13.19
C CYS A 438 24.35 -9.12 13.22
N ALA A 439 24.77 -8.64 14.39
CA ALA A 439 25.60 -7.43 14.45
C ALA A 439 26.99 -7.65 13.80
N ASN A 440 27.57 -8.85 13.95
CA ASN A 440 28.95 -9.14 13.54
C ASN A 440 29.19 -9.13 12.01
N ASP A 441 28.15 -9.33 11.21
CA ASP A 441 28.25 -9.34 9.74
C ASP A 441 27.74 -8.05 9.10
N GLY A 442 27.36 -7.03 9.88
CA GLY A 442 26.81 -5.77 9.39
C GLY A 442 25.37 -5.84 8.88
N SER A 443 24.72 -7.02 8.88
CA SER A 443 23.35 -7.19 8.39
C SER A 443 22.32 -6.46 9.24
N LEU A 444 22.54 -6.35 10.55
CA LEU A 444 21.66 -5.59 11.45
C LEU A 444 21.65 -4.09 11.09
N ASN A 445 22.83 -3.48 10.94
CA ASN A 445 22.95 -2.06 10.61
C ASN A 445 22.36 -1.76 9.23
N PHE A 446 22.61 -2.65 8.27
CA PHE A 446 21.97 -2.59 6.96
C PHE A 446 20.44 -2.63 7.04
N CYS A 447 19.87 -3.54 7.85
CA CYS A 447 18.43 -3.62 8.05
C CYS A 447 17.85 -2.36 8.73
N ILE A 448 18.54 -1.78 9.70
CA ILE A 448 18.12 -0.52 10.36
C ILE A 448 18.08 0.62 9.33
N SER A 449 19.14 0.78 8.53
CA SER A 449 19.20 1.80 7.47
C SER A 449 18.11 1.59 6.43
N LEU A 450 17.93 0.36 5.95
CA LEU A 450 16.91 0.03 4.96
C LEU A 450 15.48 0.26 5.48
N THR A 451 15.20 -0.14 6.71
CA THR A 451 13.89 0.04 7.36
C THR A 451 13.56 1.54 7.44
N SER A 452 14.52 2.36 7.87
CA SER A 452 14.37 3.81 7.98
C SER A 452 14.07 4.45 6.63
N LYS A 453 14.91 4.17 5.62
CA LYS A 453 14.73 4.67 4.25
C LYS A 453 13.39 4.24 3.65
N MET A 454 12.95 3.01 3.94
CA MET A 454 11.70 2.49 3.40
C MET A 454 10.48 3.18 4.01
N PHE A 455 10.45 3.41 5.34
CA PHE A 455 9.36 4.18 5.96
C PHE A 455 9.25 5.58 5.36
N VAL A 456 10.38 6.29 5.18
CA VAL A 456 10.39 7.62 4.55
C VAL A 456 9.90 7.54 3.09
N SER A 457 10.36 6.54 2.32
CA SER A 457 9.97 6.33 0.92
C SER A 457 8.49 6.03 0.75
N VAL A 458 7.90 5.23 1.64
CA VAL A 458 6.46 4.90 1.58
C VAL A 458 5.62 6.09 2.01
N CYS A 459 5.96 6.76 3.11
CA CYS A 459 5.19 7.91 3.61
C CYS A 459 5.24 9.12 2.65
N THR A 460 6.34 9.30 1.91
CA THR A 460 6.44 10.36 0.89
C THR A 460 5.58 10.08 -0.34
N LYS A 461 5.42 8.81 -0.72
CA LYS A 461 4.59 8.40 -1.87
C LYS A 461 3.11 8.27 -1.53
N GLN A 462 2.78 7.83 -0.33
CA GLN A 462 1.41 7.52 0.12
C GLN A 462 1.11 8.26 1.42
N LYS A 463 0.67 9.51 1.29
CA LYS A 463 0.42 10.41 2.43
C LYS A 463 -0.65 9.87 3.38
N ASP A 464 -1.65 9.17 2.86
CA ASP A 464 -2.79 8.65 3.64
C ASP A 464 -2.38 7.55 4.63
N ILE A 465 -1.26 6.85 4.38
CA ILE A 465 -0.76 5.77 5.23
C ILE A 465 0.21 6.28 6.31
N ALA A 466 0.68 7.53 6.20
CA ALA A 466 1.66 8.09 7.13
C ALA A 466 1.16 8.09 8.59
N LEU A 467 -0.13 8.38 8.81
CA LEU A 467 -0.73 8.38 10.15
C LEU A 467 -0.72 6.98 10.79
N THR A 468 -0.90 5.93 9.97
CA THR A 468 -0.90 4.53 10.41
C THR A 468 0.50 3.99 10.66
N MET A 469 1.49 4.51 9.92
CA MET A 469 2.91 4.17 10.09
C MET A 469 3.54 4.85 11.30
N ALA A 470 3.09 6.06 11.65
CA ALA A 470 3.71 6.85 12.71
C ALA A 470 3.80 6.12 14.07
N PRO A 471 2.75 5.43 14.57
CA PRO A 471 2.85 4.64 15.79
C PRO A 471 3.90 3.52 15.71
N ILE A 472 4.05 2.88 14.56
CA ILE A 472 5.04 1.81 14.33
C ILE A 472 6.45 2.40 14.40
N VAL A 473 6.68 3.52 13.71
CA VAL A 473 7.96 4.23 13.72
C VAL A 473 8.33 4.67 15.14
N VAL A 474 7.39 5.25 15.89
CA VAL A 474 7.62 5.69 17.28
C VAL A 474 7.97 4.51 18.19
N LEU A 475 7.25 3.37 18.07
CA LEU A 475 7.54 2.17 18.86
C LEU A 475 8.89 1.55 18.50
N LEU A 476 9.25 1.51 17.21
CA LEU A 476 10.56 1.06 16.76
C LEU A 476 11.67 2.00 17.23
N TRP A 477 11.46 3.31 17.21
CA TRP A 477 12.41 4.29 17.73
C TRP A 477 12.62 4.11 19.23
N GLN A 478 11.54 4.00 20.01
CA GLN A 478 11.64 3.77 21.45
C GLN A 478 12.44 2.51 21.78
N ARG A 479 12.26 1.45 21.00
CA ARG A 479 12.95 0.17 21.20
C ARG A 479 14.38 0.14 20.66
N PHE A 480 14.64 0.84 19.56
CA PHE A 480 15.93 0.89 18.88
C PHE A 480 16.30 2.36 18.64
N PRO A 481 16.95 3.04 19.61
CA PRO A 481 17.29 4.47 19.47
C PRO A 481 18.15 4.78 18.24
N THR A 482 18.99 3.83 17.80
CA THR A 482 19.79 3.93 16.58
C THR A 482 18.91 4.06 15.33
N PHE A 483 17.78 3.35 15.26
CA PHE A 483 16.81 3.49 14.17
C PHE A 483 16.26 4.91 14.10
N GLY A 484 15.89 5.50 15.23
CA GLY A 484 15.39 6.88 15.27
C GLY A 484 16.41 7.92 14.82
N LYS A 485 17.68 7.75 15.21
CA LYS A 485 18.77 8.64 14.75
C LYS A 485 18.95 8.57 13.23
N ILE A 486 18.89 7.36 12.65
CA ILE A 486 18.99 7.16 11.20
C ILE A 486 17.72 7.59 10.47
N PHE A 487 16.56 7.51 11.11
CA PHE A 487 15.29 7.98 10.53
C PHE A 487 15.24 9.52 10.42
N MET A 488 15.88 10.23 11.37
CA MET A 488 15.96 11.69 11.37
C MET A 488 17.07 12.26 10.49
N ALA A 489 18.08 11.46 10.17
CA ALA A 489 19.20 11.82 9.32
C ALA A 489 18.85 11.63 7.84
#